data_AF-A0A139GYT0-F1
#
_entry.id   AF-A0A139GYT0-F1
#
_cell.length_a   1.000
_cell.length_b   1.000
_cell.length_c   1.000
_cell.angle_alpha   90.00
_cell.angle_beta   90.00
_cell.angle_gamma   90.00
#
_symmetry.space_group_name_H-M   'P 1'
#
loop_
_entity.id
_entity.type
_entity.pdbx_description
1 polymer ?
#
loop_
_entity_poly.entity_id
_entity_poly.type
_entity_poly.pdbx_seq_one_letter_code
_entity_poly.pdbx_strand_id
1 'polypeptide(L)'
;MQRLQHRRDPTSGSVSRSPLPSPTLERDDPIPRGPTTIAFVPFEAGTSLGVSSETRRAVRVQAAKASAAARKRTIARKLAERRSPADNPGDAGSSSTAEGSATAGAEGDTLNPPRSRSPSRSPNTSLSTGDIHAAYRPYPVTKWHSKIPDIVEYFERYFLPENVTRLEPHGRAAMRTELWSTALADTCLFNAIMLVSASHATAARAQSNSTQLLYQLKHTALESINDAVAQADATSGIGDAVIASIALVGGWELEYSSATTYDTHMGGLNAIVNNMRGGVGDQSTLPSAFKDIVLGAGHDLALFASKRPVFERPGAKAAPEANTLPSTLPTGFEELRAQRLVLPSLMHLASRLSTVTLHDPAFIARVDETQQALVEWNLDSILAASYCATRTIKEDLLVRQACLHIRLAALALCAFLRLAMGSVGHNVLQDVYNEALHLQSDALIGTVYEEVAFWALLTICFTTGHCESQHMRVLKRLQLEQYIKDWSVLREMLGKYVYPAQLVDSRAFALWDAVNNSTIARDANMGLKQPSRYAKGITHPTTAIGTAIAADKD
;
A
#
# COMPACT_ATOMS: atom_id res chain seq x y z
N MET A 1 -16.59 -57.28 24.36
CA MET A 1 -16.11 -58.55 23.74
C MET A 1 -14.62 -58.41 23.42
N GLN A 2 -13.86 -59.49 23.45
CA GLN A 2 -12.40 -59.48 23.28
C GLN A 2 -11.98 -59.74 21.83
N ARG A 3 -10.84 -59.17 21.39
CA ARG A 3 -9.96 -59.81 20.40
C ARG A 3 -8.49 -59.59 20.72
N LEU A 4 -7.74 -60.69 20.69
CA LEU A 4 -6.29 -60.80 20.57
C LEU A 4 -5.98 -61.21 19.11
N GLN A 5 -4.78 -61.10 18.53
CA GLN A 5 -3.45 -60.69 19.03
C GLN A 5 -2.75 -59.94 17.85
N HIS A 6 -1.43 -59.81 17.63
CA HIS A 6 -0.24 -60.45 18.19
C HIS A 6 0.96 -59.48 18.33
N ARG A 7 2.00 -59.96 19.01
CA ARG A 7 3.27 -59.30 19.37
C ARG A 7 4.40 -59.66 18.40
N ARG A 8 5.26 -58.70 18.01
CA ARG A 8 6.72 -58.92 17.79
C ARG A 8 7.52 -57.62 17.52
N ASP A 9 8.46 -57.39 18.44
CA ASP A 9 9.75 -56.68 18.32
C ASP A 9 10.85 -57.72 18.72
N PRO A 10 12.19 -57.48 18.65
CA PRO A 10 12.93 -56.21 18.48
C PRO A 10 14.17 -56.30 17.53
N THR A 11 15.18 -55.45 17.78
CA THR A 11 16.59 -55.43 17.29
C THR A 11 16.91 -54.68 15.98
N SER A 12 18.13 -54.16 15.78
CA SER A 12 18.85 -53.13 16.58
C SER A 12 20.20 -52.76 15.93
N GLY A 13 20.39 -51.49 15.60
CA GLY A 13 21.70 -50.81 15.52
C GLY A 13 22.68 -51.20 14.40
N SER A 14 23.20 -50.19 13.70
CA SER A 14 24.57 -50.18 13.17
C SER A 14 25.01 -48.74 12.87
N VAL A 15 26.18 -48.35 13.38
CA VAL A 15 26.87 -47.09 13.05
C VAL A 15 28.09 -47.45 12.22
N SER A 16 28.36 -46.71 11.14
CA SER A 16 29.60 -46.84 10.38
C SER A 16 30.37 -45.52 10.30
N ARG A 17 31.67 -45.60 10.57
CA ARG A 17 32.71 -44.56 10.46
C ARG A 17 33.99 -45.25 9.97
N SER A 18 34.92 -44.45 9.42
CA SER A 18 36.35 -44.74 9.13
C SER A 18 36.69 -44.91 7.63
N PRO A 19 37.95 -44.70 7.20
CA PRO A 19 39.05 -43.95 7.83
C PRO A 19 39.78 -42.92 6.90
N LEU A 20 40.76 -42.25 7.51
CA LEU A 20 41.91 -41.48 6.96
C LEU A 20 42.80 -42.30 5.99
N PRO A 21 43.78 -41.73 5.22
CA PRO A 21 44.66 -40.60 5.61
C PRO A 21 45.14 -39.58 4.54
N SER A 22 45.91 -38.60 5.01
CA SER A 22 46.67 -37.59 4.24
C SER A 22 48.08 -38.05 3.85
N PRO A 23 48.74 -37.32 2.94
CA PRO A 23 50.14 -36.93 3.18
C PRO A 23 50.44 -35.44 2.85
N THR A 24 51.62 -34.99 3.27
CA THR A 24 52.15 -33.61 3.18
C THR A 24 53.35 -33.49 2.23
N LEU A 25 53.53 -32.35 1.54
CA LEU A 25 54.83 -31.67 1.35
C LEU A 25 54.69 -30.30 0.64
N GLU A 26 55.70 -29.43 0.83
CA GLU A 26 55.72 -28.02 0.40
C GLU A 26 56.65 -27.79 -0.81
N ARG A 27 56.41 -26.74 -1.61
CA ARG A 27 57.45 -25.98 -2.33
C ARG A 27 57.00 -24.63 -2.94
N ASP A 28 57.91 -23.97 -3.64
CA ASP A 28 58.10 -22.52 -3.83
C ASP A 28 57.82 -22.01 -5.28
N ASP A 29 57.36 -20.77 -5.56
CA ASP A 29 56.70 -19.76 -4.70
C ASP A 29 55.73 -18.80 -5.48
N PRO A 30 56.12 -17.71 -6.19
CA PRO A 30 55.30 -16.49 -6.13
C PRO A 30 54.58 -16.03 -7.41
N ILE A 31 53.40 -15.41 -7.25
CA ILE A 31 52.96 -14.13 -7.87
C ILE A 31 51.59 -13.68 -7.30
N PRO A 32 51.31 -12.37 -7.09
CA PRO A 32 50.36 -11.96 -6.04
C PRO A 32 48.90 -11.75 -6.49
N ARG A 33 47.96 -12.15 -5.63
CA ARG A 33 46.56 -11.67 -5.60
C ARG A 33 46.04 -11.58 -4.17
N GLY A 34 45.85 -10.36 -3.66
CA GLY A 34 45.25 -10.12 -2.34
C GLY A 34 43.73 -9.88 -2.42
N PRO A 35 42.92 -10.41 -1.48
CA PRO A 35 41.53 -10.01 -1.32
C PRO A 35 41.37 -8.92 -0.25
N THR A 36 40.50 -7.94 -0.49
CA THR A 36 40.05 -7.01 0.57
C THR A 36 39.01 -7.69 1.44
N THR A 37 39.42 -8.25 2.58
CA THR A 37 38.51 -8.88 3.54
C THR A 37 37.48 -7.87 4.07
N ILE A 38 36.21 -8.09 3.75
CA ILE A 38 35.09 -7.38 4.39
C ILE A 38 34.76 -8.15 5.67
N ALA A 39 35.09 -7.56 6.82
CA ALA A 39 34.70 -8.11 8.11
C ALA A 39 33.20 -7.88 8.33
N PHE A 40 32.42 -8.96 8.45
CA PHE A 40 31.06 -8.91 8.94
C PHE A 40 31.06 -8.61 10.45
N VAL A 41 30.08 -7.82 10.90
CA VAL A 41 29.79 -7.63 12.32
C VAL A 41 28.62 -8.56 12.67
N PRO A 42 28.76 -9.48 13.63
CA PRO A 42 27.64 -10.30 14.08
C PRO A 42 26.66 -9.42 14.87
N PHE A 43 25.35 -9.62 14.64
CA PHE A 43 24.30 -8.99 15.43
C PHE A 43 23.85 -9.93 16.54
N GLU A 44 24.46 -9.81 17.73
CA GLU A 44 23.87 -10.42 18.93
C GLU A 44 22.58 -9.70 19.33
N ALA A 45 21.56 -10.48 19.70
CA ALA A 45 20.20 -9.98 19.81
C ALA A 45 19.89 -9.38 21.20
N GLY A 46 19.54 -8.10 21.20
CA GLY A 46 18.60 -7.52 22.16
C GLY A 46 19.10 -7.20 23.57
N THR A 47 19.20 -5.91 23.88
CA THR A 47 18.68 -5.36 25.14
C THR A 47 18.39 -3.86 24.98
N SER A 48 17.62 -3.30 25.92
CA SER A 48 17.20 -1.89 25.91
C SER A 48 18.29 -0.92 26.40
N LEU A 49 18.03 0.39 26.26
CA LEU A 49 18.83 1.53 26.73
C LEU A 49 20.06 1.94 25.88
N GLY A 50 19.78 2.61 24.76
CA GLY A 50 20.69 3.59 24.15
C GLY A 50 21.64 3.05 23.08
N VAL A 51 21.86 3.84 22.02
CA VAL A 51 22.83 3.50 20.96
C VAL A 51 24.24 3.49 21.58
N SER A 52 24.90 2.34 21.62
CA SER A 52 26.17 2.18 22.33
C SER A 52 27.28 3.08 21.78
N SER A 53 28.30 3.32 22.60
CA SER A 53 29.54 3.97 22.17
C SER A 53 30.22 3.18 21.04
N GLU A 54 30.13 1.85 21.07
CA GLU A 54 30.63 0.93 20.05
C GLU A 54 29.94 1.16 18.69
N THR A 55 28.61 1.18 18.64
CA THR A 55 27.85 1.43 17.40
C THR A 55 28.17 2.82 16.84
N ARG A 56 28.24 3.84 17.72
CA ARG A 56 28.64 5.20 17.30
C ARG A 56 30.10 5.27 16.83
N ARG A 57 31.00 4.44 17.36
CA ARG A 57 32.40 4.30 16.90
C ARG A 57 32.45 3.60 15.54
N ALA A 58 31.71 2.52 15.34
CA ALA A 58 31.62 1.80 14.07
C ALA A 58 31.08 2.71 12.95
N VAL A 59 29.98 3.43 13.18
CA VAL A 59 29.41 4.40 12.22
C VAL A 59 30.43 5.51 11.89
N ARG A 60 31.15 6.05 12.88
CA ARG A 60 32.21 7.04 12.64
C ARG A 60 33.38 6.48 11.83
N VAL A 61 33.81 5.25 12.10
CA VAL A 61 34.88 4.57 11.34
C VAL A 61 34.42 4.30 9.89
N GLN A 62 33.19 3.87 9.69
CA GLN A 62 32.64 3.61 8.35
C GLN A 62 32.44 4.91 7.55
N ALA A 63 31.95 5.98 8.17
CA ALA A 63 31.88 7.31 7.56
C ALA A 63 33.28 7.86 7.21
N ALA A 64 34.27 7.69 8.08
CA ALA A 64 35.66 8.06 7.80
C ALA A 64 36.26 7.23 6.65
N LYS A 65 35.98 5.92 6.59
CA LYS A 65 36.42 5.02 5.51
C LYS A 65 35.78 5.39 4.17
N ALA A 66 34.49 5.74 4.16
CA ALA A 66 33.79 6.26 2.98
C ALA A 66 34.35 7.62 2.53
N SER A 67 34.57 8.55 3.46
CA SER A 67 35.18 9.87 3.17
C SER A 67 36.60 9.73 2.60
N ALA A 68 37.40 8.80 3.14
CA ALA A 68 38.73 8.48 2.61
C ALA A 68 38.68 7.87 1.20
N ALA A 69 37.70 7.00 0.91
CA ALA A 69 37.48 6.45 -0.43
C ALA A 69 37.04 7.54 -1.42
N ALA A 70 36.14 8.45 -1.02
CA ALA A 70 35.73 9.59 -1.82
C ALA A 70 36.92 10.52 -2.13
N ARG A 71 37.72 10.90 -1.13
CA ARG A 71 38.95 11.70 -1.32
C ARG A 71 39.93 11.03 -2.28
N LYS A 72 40.13 9.71 -2.19
CA LYS A 72 40.98 8.95 -3.15
C LYS A 72 40.45 9.06 -4.59
N ARG A 73 39.13 8.95 -4.80
CA ARG A 73 38.50 9.15 -6.13
C ARG A 73 38.71 10.58 -6.65
N THR A 74 38.54 11.61 -5.81
CA THR A 74 38.78 13.01 -6.19
C THR A 74 40.25 13.28 -6.57
N ILE A 75 41.20 12.69 -5.83
CA ILE A 75 42.64 12.82 -6.11
C ILE A 75 43.01 12.09 -7.41
N ALA A 76 42.46 10.90 -7.64
CA ALA A 76 42.64 10.16 -8.90
C ALA A 76 42.11 10.96 -10.10
N ARG A 77 40.93 11.59 -9.98
CA ARG A 77 40.37 12.43 -11.05
C ARG A 77 41.27 13.64 -11.35
N LYS A 78 41.74 14.36 -10.32
CA LYS A 78 42.69 15.48 -10.49
C LYS A 78 44.06 15.08 -11.06
N LEU A 79 44.48 13.83 -10.87
CA LEU A 79 45.70 13.28 -11.49
C LEU A 79 45.49 12.86 -12.96
N ALA A 80 44.28 12.45 -13.33
CA ALA A 80 43.91 12.23 -14.74
C ALA A 80 43.76 13.56 -15.49
N GLU A 81 43.05 14.53 -14.90
CA GLU A 81 42.90 15.92 -15.41
C GLU A 81 44.25 16.61 -15.65
N ARG A 82 45.29 16.28 -14.86
CA ARG A 82 46.67 16.77 -15.01
C ARG A 82 47.58 15.95 -15.94
N ARG A 83 47.08 14.89 -16.57
CA ARG A 83 47.89 14.00 -17.43
C ARG A 83 47.60 14.10 -18.93
N SER A 84 46.64 14.92 -19.34
CA SER A 84 46.46 15.29 -20.76
C SER A 84 47.64 16.15 -21.23
N PRO A 85 48.41 15.73 -22.25
CA PRO A 85 49.41 16.59 -22.89
C PRO A 85 48.70 17.71 -23.68
N ALA A 86 49.35 18.86 -23.79
CA ALA A 86 48.96 19.91 -24.73
C ALA A 86 49.79 19.78 -26.01
N ASP A 87 49.17 19.95 -27.18
CA ASP A 87 49.88 20.04 -28.46
C ASP A 87 49.28 21.13 -29.37
N ASN A 88 49.65 22.37 -29.02
CA ASN A 88 49.92 23.54 -29.89
C ASN A 88 48.84 24.15 -30.84
N PRO A 89 49.06 25.40 -31.32
CA PRO A 89 47.98 26.29 -31.77
C PRO A 89 48.11 26.87 -33.20
N GLY A 90 47.06 27.55 -33.64
CA GLY A 90 46.94 28.35 -34.87
C GLY A 90 45.49 28.29 -35.40
N ASP A 91 44.85 29.34 -35.92
CA ASP A 91 45.27 30.74 -36.13
C ASP A 91 44.02 31.68 -36.05
N ALA A 92 44.14 32.94 -36.45
CA ALA A 92 43.11 34.00 -36.46
C ALA A 92 41.77 33.65 -37.16
N GLY A 93 40.65 34.34 -36.92
CA GLY A 93 40.37 35.52 -36.08
C GLY A 93 39.02 36.19 -36.47
N SER A 94 38.74 37.40 -35.94
CA SER A 94 37.51 38.22 -36.18
C SER A 94 36.19 37.62 -35.60
N SER A 95 35.35 38.36 -34.88
CA SER A 95 34.51 39.54 -35.25
C SER A 95 33.40 39.17 -36.26
N SER A 96 32.10 39.48 -36.07
CA SER A 96 31.52 40.61 -35.32
C SER A 96 30.13 40.37 -34.67
N THR A 97 29.66 41.41 -33.95
CA THR A 97 28.27 41.85 -33.70
C THR A 97 27.28 41.70 -34.88
N ALA A 98 25.94 41.79 -34.75
CA ALA A 98 24.99 41.71 -33.62
C ALA A 98 23.51 41.73 -34.16
N GLU A 99 22.54 41.63 -33.25
CA GLU A 99 21.12 42.09 -33.25
C GLU A 99 20.36 42.54 -34.54
N GLY A 100 19.06 42.22 -34.61
CA GLY A 100 18.08 42.75 -35.59
C GLY A 100 17.17 41.65 -36.13
N SER A 101 15.99 41.35 -35.55
CA SER A 101 14.73 42.13 -35.47
C SER A 101 13.83 41.98 -36.70
N ALA A 102 12.51 42.01 -36.49
CA ALA A 102 11.50 41.42 -37.37
C ALA A 102 10.93 42.35 -38.45
N THR A 103 10.32 41.73 -39.47
CA THR A 103 9.17 42.29 -40.21
C THR A 103 8.30 41.15 -40.75
N ALA A 104 7.01 41.45 -41.00
CA ALA A 104 6.05 40.54 -41.62
C ALA A 104 5.58 41.10 -42.97
N GLY A 105 5.10 40.23 -43.87
CA GLY A 105 4.53 40.64 -45.15
C GLY A 105 3.89 39.47 -45.91
N ALA A 106 2.63 39.64 -46.31
CA ALA A 106 2.01 38.90 -47.40
C ALA A 106 2.42 39.55 -48.75
N GLU A 107 2.03 39.15 -49.95
CA GLU A 107 1.04 38.17 -50.43
C GLU A 107 1.43 37.81 -51.89
N GLY A 108 0.98 36.70 -52.49
CA GLY A 108 1.34 36.40 -53.90
C GLY A 108 0.86 35.05 -54.44
N ASP A 109 -0.12 35.11 -55.35
CA ASP A 109 -0.81 33.95 -55.92
C ASP A 109 -0.05 33.33 -57.12
N THR A 110 -0.11 32.01 -57.29
CA THR A 110 -0.09 31.38 -58.64
C THR A 110 -0.66 29.95 -58.63
N LEU A 111 -1.37 29.60 -59.69
CA LEU A 111 -2.27 28.43 -59.76
C LEU A 111 -1.62 27.17 -60.33
N ASN A 112 -1.95 25.99 -59.79
CA ASN A 112 -2.51 24.87 -60.58
C ASN A 112 -3.06 23.70 -59.71
N PRO A 113 -4.02 22.88 -60.22
CA PRO A 113 -4.66 21.76 -59.51
C PRO A 113 -4.25 20.38 -60.12
N PRO A 114 -4.97 19.25 -59.90
CA PRO A 114 -5.87 18.85 -58.82
C PRO A 114 -5.43 17.53 -58.11
N ARG A 115 -6.03 17.17 -56.96
CA ARG A 115 -6.59 15.81 -56.70
C ARG A 115 -7.32 15.64 -55.36
N SER A 116 -8.35 14.80 -55.40
CA SER A 116 -9.06 14.08 -54.32
C SER A 116 -8.64 14.33 -52.86
N ARG A 117 -9.53 14.95 -52.07
CA ARG A 117 -9.46 14.93 -50.60
C ARG A 117 -9.95 13.59 -50.06
N SER A 118 -9.03 12.77 -49.54
CA SER A 118 -9.35 11.75 -48.53
C SER A 118 -9.01 12.30 -47.14
N PRO A 119 -9.85 12.15 -46.11
CA PRO A 119 -9.57 12.68 -44.79
C PRO A 119 -8.40 11.93 -44.14
N SER A 120 -7.35 12.66 -43.77
CA SER A 120 -6.18 12.12 -43.05
C SER A 120 -6.57 11.69 -41.64
N ARG A 121 -6.79 10.38 -41.44
CA ARG A 121 -7.03 9.78 -40.14
C ARG A 121 -5.74 9.87 -39.31
N SER A 122 -5.74 10.69 -38.26
CA SER A 122 -4.59 10.83 -37.36
C SER A 122 -4.13 9.47 -36.83
N PRO A 123 -2.82 9.18 -36.78
CA PRO A 123 -2.30 7.97 -36.19
C PRO A 123 -2.35 8.10 -34.66
N ASN A 124 -3.55 7.94 -34.09
CA ASN A 124 -3.68 7.45 -32.73
C ASN A 124 -3.17 6.00 -32.75
N THR A 125 -1.86 5.81 -32.53
CA THR A 125 -1.24 4.52 -32.28
C THR A 125 -1.77 3.96 -30.97
N SER A 126 -2.96 3.35 -31.06
CA SER A 126 -3.42 2.39 -30.07
C SER A 126 -2.30 1.39 -29.82
N LEU A 127 -1.81 1.34 -28.59
CA LEU A 127 -0.93 0.27 -28.12
C LEU A 127 -1.78 -0.99 -27.96
N SER A 128 -2.19 -1.54 -29.10
CA SER A 128 -2.89 -2.81 -29.19
C SER A 128 -1.94 -3.91 -28.74
N THR A 129 -2.08 -4.32 -27.49
CA THR A 129 -1.40 -5.43 -26.81
C THR A 129 -1.85 -6.79 -27.34
N GLY A 130 -1.73 -6.98 -28.66
CA GLY A 130 -1.77 -8.31 -29.28
C GLY A 130 -0.52 -9.12 -28.91
N ASP A 131 -0.56 -10.43 -29.17
CA ASP A 131 0.36 -11.45 -28.64
C ASP A 131 1.85 -11.28 -29.03
N ILE A 132 2.51 -10.30 -28.41
CA ILE A 132 3.98 -10.28 -28.29
C ILE A 132 4.34 -11.20 -27.13
N HIS A 133 4.85 -12.39 -27.45
CA HIS A 133 5.38 -13.35 -26.47
C HIS A 133 6.23 -12.63 -25.41
N ALA A 134 5.90 -12.83 -24.12
CA ALA A 134 6.47 -12.05 -23.01
C ALA A 134 8.00 -12.18 -22.84
N ALA A 135 8.64 -13.11 -23.56
CA ALA A 135 10.09 -13.22 -23.70
C ALA A 135 10.74 -12.08 -24.52
N TYR A 136 9.97 -11.27 -25.25
CA TYR A 136 10.46 -10.25 -26.19
C TYR A 136 10.14 -8.80 -25.80
N ARG A 137 9.45 -8.53 -24.68
CA ARG A 137 9.36 -7.15 -24.14
C ARG A 137 10.72 -6.74 -23.53
N PRO A 138 11.38 -5.66 -23.98
CA PRO A 138 12.60 -5.17 -23.35
C PRO A 138 12.26 -4.36 -22.09
N TYR A 139 12.28 -5.01 -20.92
CA TYR A 139 12.28 -4.31 -19.63
C TYR A 139 13.66 -3.68 -19.36
N PRO A 140 13.79 -2.63 -18.51
CA PRO A 140 15.04 -1.89 -18.29
C PRO A 140 16.09 -2.65 -17.42
N VAL A 141 16.20 -3.97 -17.59
CA VAL A 141 17.16 -4.84 -16.88
C VAL A 141 17.67 -5.90 -17.85
N THR A 142 18.98 -6.00 -18.06
CA THR A 142 19.56 -6.88 -19.11
C THR A 142 19.56 -8.37 -18.77
N LYS A 143 19.30 -8.72 -17.51
CA LYS A 143 19.08 -10.09 -17.01
C LYS A 143 18.02 -10.05 -15.92
N TRP A 144 16.85 -10.63 -16.18
CA TRP A 144 15.78 -10.75 -15.20
C TRP A 144 15.59 -12.20 -14.73
N HIS A 145 15.02 -12.38 -13.54
CA HIS A 145 14.52 -13.67 -13.08
C HIS A 145 13.35 -14.13 -13.97
N SER A 146 13.18 -15.43 -14.18
CA SER A 146 12.18 -15.98 -15.09
C SER A 146 10.72 -15.66 -14.72
N LYS A 147 10.47 -15.23 -13.46
CA LYS A 147 9.15 -14.79 -12.97
C LYS A 147 8.82 -13.32 -13.24
N ILE A 148 9.76 -12.48 -13.68
CA ILE A 148 9.47 -11.05 -13.92
C ILE A 148 8.32 -10.84 -14.92
N PRO A 149 8.21 -11.56 -16.05
CA PRO A 149 7.05 -11.43 -16.94
C PRO A 149 5.70 -11.71 -16.25
N ASP A 150 5.60 -12.77 -15.45
CA ASP A 150 4.40 -13.11 -14.67
C ASP A 150 4.02 -12.00 -13.67
N ILE A 151 5.03 -11.35 -13.06
CA ILE A 151 4.83 -10.26 -12.10
C ILE A 151 4.42 -8.96 -12.82
N VAL A 152 4.93 -8.72 -14.04
CA VAL A 152 4.48 -7.61 -14.91
C VAL A 152 3.03 -7.79 -15.35
N GLU A 153 2.62 -8.97 -15.82
CA GLU A 153 1.21 -9.23 -16.16
C GLU A 153 0.31 -8.99 -14.94
N TYR A 154 0.73 -9.45 -13.75
CA TYR A 154 -0.01 -9.24 -12.52
C TYR A 154 -0.18 -7.74 -12.19
N PHE A 155 0.88 -6.94 -12.36
CA PHE A 155 0.82 -5.49 -12.14
C PHE A 155 -0.11 -4.79 -13.14
N GLU A 156 0.08 -5.02 -14.45
CA GLU A 156 -0.75 -4.43 -15.51
C GLU A 156 -2.24 -4.80 -15.30
N ARG A 157 -2.52 -6.04 -14.89
CA ARG A 157 -3.88 -6.59 -14.73
C ARG A 157 -4.64 -6.12 -13.48
N TYR A 158 -3.97 -5.97 -12.33
CA TYR A 158 -4.65 -5.71 -11.05
C TYR A 158 -4.36 -4.33 -10.44
N PHE A 159 -3.26 -3.68 -10.79
CA PHE A 159 -2.94 -2.31 -10.36
C PHE A 159 -3.33 -1.27 -11.43
N LEU A 160 -3.27 -1.62 -12.72
CA LEU A 160 -3.49 -0.73 -13.86
C LEU A 160 -4.59 -1.17 -14.88
N PRO A 161 -5.65 -1.92 -14.52
CA PRO A 161 -6.57 -2.53 -15.49
C PRO A 161 -7.16 -1.52 -16.47
N GLU A 162 -7.11 -1.81 -17.77
CA GLU A 162 -7.42 -0.84 -18.84
C GLU A 162 -8.85 -0.27 -18.75
N ASN A 163 -9.83 -1.13 -18.47
CA ASN A 163 -11.26 -0.80 -18.45
C ASN A 163 -11.73 -0.31 -17.07
N VAL A 164 -11.18 0.82 -16.60
CA VAL A 164 -11.62 1.50 -15.37
C VAL A 164 -13.02 2.10 -15.55
N THR A 165 -13.93 1.80 -14.63
CA THR A 165 -15.30 2.31 -14.63
C THR A 165 -15.41 3.63 -13.84
N ARG A 166 -16.46 4.43 -14.11
CA ARG A 166 -16.66 5.77 -13.51
C ARG A 166 -16.86 5.81 -11.98
N LEU A 167 -16.83 4.65 -11.31
CA LEU A 167 -17.02 4.51 -9.85
C LEU A 167 -15.72 4.20 -9.09
N GLU A 168 -14.60 4.03 -9.80
CA GLU A 168 -13.32 3.63 -9.22
C GLU A 168 -12.46 4.85 -8.82
N PRO A 169 -11.43 4.66 -7.98
CA PRO A 169 -10.61 5.77 -7.48
C PRO A 169 -9.98 6.58 -8.60
N HIS A 170 -10.04 7.91 -8.44
CA HIS A 170 -9.39 8.86 -9.34
C HIS A 170 -7.86 8.64 -9.38
N GLY A 171 -7.16 9.24 -10.35
CA GLY A 171 -5.70 9.16 -10.46
C GLY A 171 -5.11 7.83 -10.96
N ARG A 172 -5.81 6.69 -10.89
CA ARG A 172 -5.33 5.40 -11.43
C ARG A 172 -4.94 5.43 -12.92
N ALA A 173 -5.51 6.35 -13.70
CA ALA A 173 -5.09 6.60 -15.09
C ALA A 173 -3.66 7.17 -15.18
N ALA A 174 -3.27 8.06 -14.26
CA ALA A 174 -1.93 8.64 -14.19
C ALA A 174 -0.86 7.60 -13.84
N MET A 175 -1.19 6.57 -13.04
CA MET A 175 -0.28 5.43 -12.86
C MET A 175 0.06 4.74 -14.18
N ARG A 176 -0.87 4.68 -15.15
CA ARG A 176 -0.62 4.04 -16.44
C ARG A 176 0.18 4.95 -17.39
N THR A 177 -0.14 6.24 -17.44
CA THR A 177 0.48 7.19 -18.39
C THR A 177 1.80 7.78 -17.89
N GLU A 178 1.93 8.03 -16.59
CA GLU A 178 3.14 8.58 -15.97
C GLU A 178 3.98 7.45 -15.37
N LEU A 179 3.50 6.80 -14.31
CA LEU A 179 4.31 5.90 -13.48
C LEU A 179 4.85 4.69 -14.27
N TRP A 180 3.98 3.96 -14.97
CA TRP A 180 4.39 2.75 -15.70
C TRP A 180 5.26 3.08 -16.92
N SER A 181 4.95 4.18 -17.61
CA SER A 181 5.77 4.72 -18.69
C SER A 181 7.20 5.05 -18.21
N THR A 182 7.34 5.75 -17.08
CA THR A 182 8.64 6.02 -16.45
C THR A 182 9.32 4.74 -15.97
N ALA A 183 8.59 3.79 -15.39
CA ALA A 183 9.14 2.55 -14.88
C ALA A 183 9.71 1.62 -15.97
N LEU A 184 9.25 1.74 -17.22
CA LEU A 184 9.85 1.02 -18.35
C LEU A 184 11.16 1.67 -18.85
N ALA A 185 11.44 2.91 -18.44
CA ALA A 185 12.69 3.62 -18.75
C ALA A 185 13.69 3.66 -17.56
N ASP A 186 13.21 3.56 -16.32
CA ASP A 186 14.01 3.66 -15.10
C ASP A 186 14.05 2.33 -14.31
N THR A 187 15.25 1.74 -14.21
CA THR A 187 15.49 0.45 -13.54
C THR A 187 15.19 0.49 -12.04
N CYS A 188 15.36 1.63 -11.37
CA CYS A 188 15.12 1.78 -9.93
C CYS A 188 13.63 1.66 -9.61
N LEU A 189 12.82 2.40 -10.36
CA LEU A 189 11.36 2.40 -10.28
C LEU A 189 10.77 1.06 -10.75
N PHE A 190 11.33 0.45 -11.79
CA PHE A 190 10.96 -0.91 -12.21
C PHE A 190 11.11 -1.90 -11.06
N ASN A 191 12.28 -1.93 -10.40
CA ASN A 191 12.56 -2.85 -9.29
C ASN A 191 11.66 -2.61 -8.08
N ALA A 192 11.35 -1.34 -7.75
CA ALA A 192 10.40 -1.01 -6.69
C ALA A 192 8.97 -1.51 -6.99
N ILE A 193 8.49 -1.34 -8.23
CA ILE A 193 7.17 -1.84 -8.66
C ILE A 193 7.14 -3.37 -8.68
N MET A 194 8.22 -4.04 -9.14
CA MET A 194 8.31 -5.51 -9.11
C MET A 194 8.29 -6.07 -7.68
N LEU A 195 8.98 -5.43 -6.73
CA LEU A 195 8.92 -5.80 -5.31
C LEU A 195 7.49 -5.73 -4.75
N VAL A 196 6.81 -4.58 -4.96
CA VAL A 196 5.43 -4.37 -4.52
C VAL A 196 4.50 -5.41 -5.12
N SER A 197 4.58 -5.61 -6.44
CA SER A 197 3.70 -6.50 -7.20
C SER A 197 3.89 -7.97 -6.84
N ALA A 198 5.15 -8.44 -6.74
CA ALA A 198 5.45 -9.82 -6.37
C ALA A 198 5.05 -10.14 -4.92
N SER A 199 5.27 -9.20 -4.00
CA SER A 199 4.88 -9.36 -2.60
C SER A 199 3.37 -9.40 -2.44
N HIS A 200 2.66 -8.52 -3.16
CA HIS A 200 1.20 -8.50 -3.21
C HIS A 200 0.64 -9.81 -3.79
N ALA A 201 1.13 -10.25 -4.96
CA ALA A 201 0.71 -11.49 -5.61
C ALA A 201 0.92 -12.73 -4.72
N THR A 202 1.96 -12.71 -3.89
CA THR A 202 2.25 -13.75 -2.88
C THR A 202 1.25 -13.69 -1.73
N ALA A 203 1.02 -12.50 -1.15
CA ALA A 203 0.08 -12.29 -0.05
C ALA A 203 -1.36 -12.65 -0.44
N ALA A 204 -1.79 -12.24 -1.64
CA ALA A 204 -3.08 -12.55 -2.24
C ALA A 204 -3.22 -14.02 -2.71
N ARG A 205 -2.18 -14.87 -2.52
CA ARG A 205 -2.10 -16.26 -2.99
C ARG A 205 -2.34 -16.44 -4.50
N ALA A 206 -2.07 -15.39 -5.28
CA ALA A 206 -2.23 -15.39 -6.74
C ALA A 206 -1.03 -16.03 -7.46
N GLN A 207 0.18 -15.89 -6.88
CA GLN A 207 1.42 -16.42 -7.41
C GLN A 207 2.30 -16.98 -6.29
N SER A 208 2.96 -18.12 -6.56
CA SER A 208 3.92 -18.76 -5.66
C SER A 208 5.34 -18.24 -5.89
N ASN A 209 5.60 -16.97 -5.54
CA ASN A 209 6.95 -16.42 -5.53
C ASN A 209 7.72 -16.90 -4.30
N SER A 210 9.00 -17.24 -4.45
CA SER A 210 9.84 -17.70 -3.33
C SER A 210 10.30 -16.52 -2.45
N THR A 211 10.52 -16.76 -1.17
CA THR A 211 11.12 -15.79 -0.24
C THR A 211 12.46 -15.26 -0.78
N GLN A 212 13.28 -16.14 -1.37
CA GLN A 212 14.52 -15.77 -2.06
C GLN A 212 14.31 -14.76 -3.19
N LEU A 213 13.26 -14.91 -4.03
CA LEU A 213 12.95 -13.96 -5.09
C LEU A 213 12.48 -12.61 -4.51
N LEU A 214 11.65 -12.62 -3.46
CA LEU A 214 11.21 -11.38 -2.80
C LEU A 214 12.38 -10.67 -2.11
N TYR A 215 13.33 -11.42 -1.52
CA TYR A 215 14.58 -10.87 -0.99
C TYR A 215 15.47 -10.28 -2.09
N GLN A 216 15.65 -10.97 -3.22
CA GLN A 216 16.39 -10.45 -4.37
C GLN A 216 15.77 -9.14 -4.89
N LEU A 217 14.45 -9.12 -5.12
CA LEU A 217 13.73 -7.91 -5.53
C LEU A 217 13.93 -6.75 -4.54
N LYS A 218 13.84 -7.03 -3.22
CA LYS A 218 14.10 -6.04 -2.17
C LYS A 218 15.54 -5.53 -2.22
N HIS A 219 16.51 -6.43 -2.37
CA HIS A 219 17.93 -6.08 -2.41
C HIS A 219 18.25 -5.22 -3.64
N THR A 220 17.84 -5.63 -4.85
CA THR A 220 18.09 -4.90 -6.09
C THR A 220 17.37 -3.55 -6.12
N ALA A 221 16.15 -3.44 -5.58
CA ALA A 221 15.48 -2.14 -5.44
C ALA A 221 16.25 -1.19 -4.50
N LEU A 222 16.69 -1.68 -3.33
CA LEU A 222 17.49 -0.88 -2.39
C LEU A 222 18.87 -0.51 -2.95
N GLU A 223 19.54 -1.42 -3.67
CA GLU A 223 20.81 -1.15 -4.35
C GLU A 223 20.63 -0.07 -5.42
N SER A 224 19.60 -0.20 -6.28
CA SER A 224 19.25 0.79 -7.32
C SER A 224 18.98 2.18 -6.72
N ILE A 225 18.25 2.24 -5.60
CA ILE A 225 18.00 3.50 -4.87
C ILE A 225 19.31 4.10 -4.36
N ASN A 226 20.14 3.31 -3.68
CA ASN A 226 21.39 3.80 -3.08
C ASN A 226 22.39 4.27 -4.13
N ASP A 227 22.54 3.55 -5.25
CA ASP A 227 23.42 3.94 -6.34
C ASP A 227 22.92 5.20 -7.06
N ALA A 228 21.61 5.33 -7.31
CA ALA A 228 21.06 6.55 -7.90
C ALA A 228 21.23 7.77 -6.97
N VAL A 229 21.03 7.61 -5.67
CA VAL A 229 21.27 8.67 -4.66
C VAL A 229 22.78 8.98 -4.51
N ALA A 230 23.67 8.01 -4.71
CA ALA A 230 25.12 8.22 -4.67
C ALA A 230 25.71 8.81 -5.97
N GLN A 231 24.99 8.68 -7.08
CA GLN A 231 25.34 9.27 -8.38
C GLN A 231 24.72 10.67 -8.60
N ALA A 232 23.63 10.99 -7.92
CA ALA A 232 22.99 12.30 -7.94
C ALA A 232 24.00 13.42 -7.61
N ASP A 233 24.23 14.31 -8.56
CA ASP A 233 25.13 15.46 -8.40
C ASP A 233 24.38 16.70 -7.88
N ALA A 234 25.13 17.70 -7.42
CA ALA A 234 24.55 18.92 -6.81
C ALA A 234 23.83 19.85 -7.80
N THR A 235 23.82 19.54 -9.09
CA THR A 235 23.18 20.32 -10.17
C THR A 235 22.05 19.57 -10.87
N SER A 236 22.10 18.24 -10.97
CA SER A 236 20.99 17.40 -11.46
C SER A 236 20.00 16.99 -10.35
N GLY A 237 20.49 16.83 -9.12
CA GLY A 237 19.69 16.43 -7.97
C GLY A 237 19.17 14.99 -8.05
N ILE A 238 18.14 14.68 -7.27
CA ILE A 238 17.51 13.34 -7.26
C ILE A 238 16.26 13.37 -8.15
N GLY A 239 16.25 12.50 -9.16
CA GLY A 239 15.18 12.35 -10.13
C GLY A 239 13.92 11.68 -9.57
N ASP A 240 12.79 11.98 -10.21
CA ASP A 240 11.44 11.67 -9.75
C ASP A 240 11.18 10.17 -9.60
N ALA A 241 11.76 9.36 -10.49
CA ALA A 241 11.71 7.89 -10.43
C ALA A 241 12.32 7.33 -9.13
N VAL A 242 13.42 7.94 -8.64
CA VAL A 242 14.05 7.56 -7.38
C VAL A 242 13.20 7.99 -6.18
N ILE A 243 12.57 9.17 -6.26
CA ILE A 243 11.63 9.66 -5.23
C ILE A 243 10.42 8.72 -5.09
N ALA A 244 9.80 8.34 -6.22
CA ALA A 244 8.72 7.36 -6.23
C ALA A 244 9.18 5.96 -5.77
N SER A 245 10.41 5.54 -6.11
CA SER A 245 10.98 4.27 -5.64
C SER A 245 11.15 4.23 -4.12
N ILE A 246 11.69 5.29 -3.52
CA ILE A 246 11.83 5.40 -2.05
C ILE A 246 10.46 5.41 -1.38
N ALA A 247 9.46 6.07 -1.96
CA ALA A 247 8.10 6.09 -1.45
C ALA A 247 7.40 4.72 -1.54
N LEU A 248 7.51 4.02 -2.68
CA LEU A 248 6.96 2.66 -2.87
C LEU A 248 7.63 1.65 -1.94
N VAL A 249 8.97 1.66 -1.84
CA VAL A 249 9.71 0.79 -0.90
C VAL A 249 9.35 1.14 0.54
N GLY A 250 9.23 2.42 0.89
CA GLY A 250 8.76 2.84 2.21
C GLY A 250 7.37 2.30 2.54
N GLY A 251 6.38 2.52 1.68
CA GLY A 251 5.03 1.95 1.84
C GLY A 251 5.03 0.42 1.97
N TRP A 252 5.88 -0.25 1.18
CA TRP A 252 6.11 -1.70 1.29
C TRP A 252 6.72 -2.10 2.64
N GLU A 253 7.69 -1.36 3.19
CA GLU A 253 8.28 -1.65 4.51
C GLU A 253 7.22 -1.57 5.61
N LEU A 254 6.28 -0.64 5.51
CA LEU A 254 5.19 -0.51 6.46
C LEU A 254 4.14 -1.62 6.32
N GLU A 255 3.79 -2.03 5.09
CA GLU A 255 2.76 -3.05 4.84
C GLU A 255 3.27 -4.51 4.95
N TYR A 256 4.58 -4.77 4.79
CA TYR A 256 5.14 -6.13 4.76
C TYR A 256 6.35 -6.36 5.68
N SER A 257 6.95 -5.32 6.28
CA SER A 257 8.17 -5.43 7.09
C SER A 257 8.09 -4.63 8.40
N SER A 258 9.01 -3.69 8.69
CA SER A 258 9.10 -3.07 10.02
C SER A 258 8.71 -1.59 10.03
N ALA A 259 8.10 -1.16 11.14
CA ALA A 259 7.76 0.24 11.37
C ALA A 259 9.01 1.15 11.37
N THR A 260 10.17 0.65 11.80
CA THR A 260 11.43 1.39 11.91
C THR A 260 12.18 1.51 10.58
N THR A 261 12.10 0.51 9.69
CA THR A 261 12.59 0.64 8.31
C THR A 261 11.72 1.63 7.52
N TYR A 262 10.39 1.60 7.67
CA TYR A 262 9.51 2.65 7.16
C TYR A 262 9.92 4.05 7.62
N ASP A 263 10.14 4.26 8.93
CA ASP A 263 10.54 5.58 9.46
C ASP A 263 11.90 6.04 8.88
N THR A 264 12.81 5.11 8.62
CA THR A 264 14.09 5.39 7.96
C THR A 264 13.91 5.84 6.51
N HIS A 265 13.07 5.14 5.73
CA HIS A 265 12.76 5.52 4.35
C HIS A 265 12.01 6.85 4.26
N MET A 266 11.03 7.09 5.14
CA MET A 266 10.30 8.35 5.19
C MET A 266 11.17 9.52 5.66
N GLY A 267 12.10 9.30 6.58
CA GLY A 267 13.08 10.32 6.99
C GLY A 267 13.98 10.75 5.82
N GLY A 268 14.45 9.79 5.02
CA GLY A 268 15.18 10.07 3.78
C GLY A 268 14.31 10.79 2.74
N LEU A 269 13.10 10.29 2.48
CA LEU A 269 12.17 10.87 1.51
C LEU A 269 11.79 12.32 1.86
N ASN A 270 11.52 12.60 3.14
CA ASN A 270 11.26 13.95 3.66
C ASN A 270 12.45 14.89 3.36
N ALA A 271 13.66 14.46 3.68
CA ALA A 271 14.87 15.25 3.43
C ALA A 271 15.10 15.54 1.94
N ILE A 272 14.69 14.64 1.04
CA ILE A 272 14.77 14.84 -0.42
C ILE A 272 13.67 15.79 -0.89
N VAL A 273 12.41 15.47 -0.58
CA VAL A 273 11.23 16.14 -1.15
C VAL A 273 11.10 17.56 -0.61
N ASN A 274 11.19 17.76 0.71
CA ASN A 274 11.01 19.09 1.31
C ASN A 274 12.26 19.98 1.14
N ASN A 275 13.47 19.46 1.37
CA ASN A 275 14.68 20.31 1.34
C ASN A 275 15.30 20.51 -0.05
N MET A 276 15.04 19.60 -1.03
CA MET A 276 15.64 19.68 -2.37
C MET A 276 14.63 19.83 -3.51
N ARG A 277 13.32 19.62 -3.28
CA ARG A 277 12.28 19.73 -4.32
C ARG A 277 11.13 20.68 -3.99
N GLY A 278 11.16 21.37 -2.84
CA GLY A 278 10.13 22.34 -2.44
C GLY A 278 8.82 21.71 -1.93
N GLY A 279 8.82 20.41 -1.61
CA GLY A 279 7.68 19.69 -1.03
C GLY A 279 6.74 19.04 -2.04
N VAL A 280 5.53 18.72 -1.59
CA VAL A 280 4.49 17.97 -2.33
C VAL A 280 3.27 18.79 -2.74
N GLY A 281 3.24 20.09 -2.42
CA GLY A 281 2.09 20.97 -2.68
C GLY A 281 1.85 21.30 -4.16
N ASP A 282 0.95 22.25 -4.41
CA ASP A 282 0.57 22.67 -5.76
C ASP A 282 1.78 23.17 -6.58
N GLN A 283 2.72 23.85 -5.92
CA GLN A 283 3.97 24.35 -6.49
C GLN A 283 5.04 23.25 -6.74
N SER A 284 4.81 22.01 -6.30
CA SER A 284 5.76 20.91 -6.49
C SER A 284 5.84 20.47 -7.96
N THR A 285 7.06 20.25 -8.44
CA THR A 285 7.35 19.86 -9.84
C THR A 285 7.14 18.38 -10.16
N LEU A 286 6.81 17.56 -9.16
CA LEU A 286 6.56 16.12 -9.34
C LEU A 286 5.31 15.84 -10.22
N PRO A 287 5.33 14.82 -11.09
CA PRO A 287 4.13 14.35 -11.80
C PRO A 287 2.99 13.91 -10.88
N SER A 288 1.76 13.85 -11.38
CA SER A 288 0.57 13.65 -10.56
C SER A 288 0.56 12.31 -9.81
N ALA A 289 0.88 11.21 -10.49
CA ALA A 289 1.00 9.88 -9.89
C ALA A 289 2.15 9.80 -8.87
N PHE A 290 3.17 10.65 -9.01
CA PHE A 290 4.34 10.68 -8.13
C PHE A 290 4.03 11.46 -6.85
N LYS A 291 3.24 12.54 -6.93
CA LYS A 291 2.64 13.19 -5.74
C LYS A 291 1.73 12.22 -4.98
N ASP A 292 0.82 11.54 -5.67
CA ASP A 292 -0.08 10.52 -5.08
C ASP A 292 0.71 9.39 -4.39
N ILE A 293 1.82 8.92 -4.96
CA ILE A 293 2.68 7.90 -4.35
C ILE A 293 3.34 8.40 -3.06
N VAL A 294 3.91 9.61 -3.06
CA VAL A 294 4.58 10.18 -1.88
C VAL A 294 3.58 10.49 -0.76
N LEU A 295 2.41 11.02 -1.10
CA LEU A 295 1.31 11.27 -0.15
C LEU A 295 0.71 9.95 0.37
N GLY A 296 0.46 8.97 -0.50
CA GLY A 296 -0.06 7.66 -0.12
C GLY A 296 0.87 6.95 0.86
N ALA A 297 2.18 6.97 0.61
CA ALA A 297 3.18 6.35 1.46
C ALA A 297 3.41 7.12 2.78
N GLY A 298 3.57 8.44 2.74
CA GLY A 298 4.00 9.25 3.88
C GLY A 298 2.91 9.98 4.66
N HIS A 299 1.68 10.04 4.15
CA HIS A 299 0.50 10.56 4.86
C HIS A 299 -0.52 9.44 5.11
N ASP A 300 -1.04 8.81 4.05
CA ASP A 300 -2.23 7.95 4.20
C ASP A 300 -1.93 6.63 4.92
N LEU A 301 -0.88 5.90 4.52
CA LEU A 301 -0.46 4.70 5.23
C LEU A 301 -0.01 5.00 6.68
N ALA A 302 0.47 6.21 6.97
CA ALA A 302 0.76 6.65 8.34
C ALA A 302 -0.53 6.75 9.18
N LEU A 303 -1.60 7.36 8.65
CA LEU A 303 -2.90 7.44 9.33
C LEU A 303 -3.49 6.06 9.61
N PHE A 304 -3.46 5.13 8.64
CA PHE A 304 -3.87 3.74 8.86
C PHE A 304 -3.01 3.02 9.93
N ALA A 305 -1.73 3.37 10.04
CA ALA A 305 -0.82 2.85 11.08
C ALA A 305 -0.91 3.55 12.44
N SER A 306 -1.85 4.49 12.64
CA SER A 306 -1.92 5.37 13.83
C SER A 306 -0.63 6.17 14.09
N LYS A 307 0.16 6.43 13.03
CA LYS A 307 1.37 7.26 13.06
C LYS A 307 1.04 8.69 12.61
N ARG A 308 1.87 9.65 13.05
CA ARG A 308 1.84 11.01 12.50
C ARG A 308 2.28 10.97 11.02
N PRO A 309 1.57 11.64 10.10
CA PRO A 309 2.05 11.92 8.75
C PRO A 309 3.43 12.57 8.72
N VAL A 310 4.21 12.23 7.70
CA VAL A 310 5.54 12.81 7.40
C VAL A 310 5.42 13.92 6.33
N PHE A 311 4.41 13.84 5.48
CA PHE A 311 3.96 14.93 4.62
C PHE A 311 2.55 15.34 5.05
N GLU A 312 2.30 16.64 5.18
CA GLU A 312 0.96 17.17 5.43
C GLU A 312 0.18 17.25 4.10
N ARG A 313 -1.15 17.08 4.12
CA ARG A 313 -1.99 17.19 2.92
C ARG A 313 -1.95 18.63 2.35
N PRO A 314 -1.74 18.83 1.03
CA PRO A 314 -1.81 20.16 0.41
C PRO A 314 -3.12 20.89 0.72
N GLY A 315 -3.02 22.14 1.17
CA GLY A 315 -4.18 22.99 1.52
C GLY A 315 -4.93 22.59 2.79
N ALA A 316 -4.49 21.59 3.55
CA ALA A 316 -5.13 21.24 4.82
C ALA A 316 -4.98 22.37 5.85
N LYS A 317 -6.08 22.70 6.53
CA LYS A 317 -5.99 23.43 7.80
C LYS A 317 -5.31 22.52 8.83
N ALA A 318 -4.52 23.10 9.72
CA ALA A 318 -3.97 22.36 10.86
C ALA A 318 -5.12 21.63 11.58
N ALA A 319 -4.99 20.31 11.74
CA ALA A 319 -6.01 19.52 12.42
C ALA A 319 -6.20 20.07 13.84
N PRO A 320 -7.45 20.24 14.33
CA PRO A 320 -7.67 20.57 15.72
C PRO A 320 -7.01 19.50 16.60
N GLU A 321 -6.43 19.92 17.73
CA GLU A 321 -5.82 19.00 18.67
C GLU A 321 -6.81 17.88 19.03
N ALA A 322 -6.34 16.64 19.05
CA ALA A 322 -7.21 15.47 19.04
C ALA A 322 -8.04 15.37 20.34
N ASN A 323 -9.26 15.95 20.30
CA ASN A 323 -10.29 15.80 21.33
C ASN A 323 -10.35 14.34 21.77
N THR A 324 -10.19 14.11 23.08
CA THR A 324 -9.77 12.83 23.66
C THR A 324 -10.55 11.65 23.12
N LEU A 325 -9.93 10.92 22.17
CA LEU A 325 -10.50 9.72 21.57
C LEU A 325 -10.70 8.65 22.66
N PRO A 326 -11.74 7.80 22.57
CA PRO A 326 -11.95 6.73 23.54
C PRO A 326 -10.69 5.86 23.68
N SER A 327 -10.19 5.71 24.92
CA SER A 327 -8.94 5.00 25.22
C SER A 327 -9.02 3.49 24.97
N THR A 328 -10.23 2.94 24.86
CA THR A 328 -10.52 1.54 24.51
C THR A 328 -11.48 1.49 23.32
N LEU A 329 -11.10 0.76 22.27
CA LEU A 329 -11.99 0.39 21.18
C LEU A 329 -12.76 -0.90 21.53
N PRO A 330 -13.99 -1.11 21.02
CA PRO A 330 -14.62 -2.42 20.92
C PRO A 330 -13.70 -3.42 20.18
N THR A 331 -13.70 -4.69 20.63
CA THR A 331 -12.73 -5.70 20.18
C THR A 331 -12.65 -5.86 18.65
N GLY A 332 -13.78 -5.83 17.94
CA GLY A 332 -13.81 -5.95 16.48
C GLY A 332 -13.25 -4.72 15.76
N PHE A 333 -13.29 -3.53 16.36
CA PHE A 333 -12.58 -2.35 15.84
C PHE A 333 -11.08 -2.39 16.23
N GLU A 334 -10.71 -2.96 17.37
CA GLU A 334 -9.30 -3.16 17.72
C GLU A 334 -8.63 -4.17 16.78
N GLU A 335 -9.30 -5.26 16.42
CA GLU A 335 -8.82 -6.24 15.42
C GLU A 335 -8.60 -5.59 14.04
N LEU A 336 -9.51 -4.70 13.60
CA LEU A 336 -9.36 -3.94 12.35
C LEU A 336 -8.25 -2.88 12.43
N ARG A 337 -8.04 -2.26 13.61
CA ARG A 337 -6.94 -1.31 13.87
C ARG A 337 -5.58 -1.99 13.83
N ALA A 338 -5.43 -3.12 14.51
CA ALA A 338 -4.18 -3.89 14.55
C ALA A 338 -3.74 -4.34 13.14
N GLN A 339 -4.70 -4.72 12.30
CA GLN A 339 -4.48 -5.09 10.89
C GLN A 339 -4.43 -3.88 9.93
N ARG A 340 -4.67 -2.66 10.43
CA ARG A 340 -4.67 -1.38 9.67
C ARG A 340 -5.65 -1.34 8.49
N LEU A 341 -6.78 -2.01 8.65
CA LEU A 341 -7.79 -2.21 7.58
C LEU A 341 -8.76 -1.01 7.45
N VAL A 342 -8.96 -0.25 8.53
CA VAL A 342 -9.88 0.90 8.60
C VAL A 342 -9.16 2.08 9.28
N LEU A 343 -9.49 3.32 8.90
CA LEU A 343 -8.92 4.51 9.53
C LEU A 343 -9.30 4.61 11.03
N PRO A 344 -8.33 4.80 11.95
CA PRO A 344 -8.60 4.91 13.38
C PRO A 344 -9.61 5.99 13.75
N SER A 345 -9.62 7.12 13.04
CA SER A 345 -10.56 8.24 13.30
C SER A 345 -12.03 7.80 13.21
N LEU A 346 -12.39 7.00 12.21
CA LEU A 346 -13.75 6.49 12.05
C LEU A 346 -14.13 5.51 13.16
N MET A 347 -13.22 4.59 13.50
CA MET A 347 -13.46 3.59 14.54
C MET A 347 -13.61 4.25 15.92
N HIS A 348 -12.78 5.26 16.25
CA HIS A 348 -12.94 6.02 17.49
C HIS A 348 -14.22 6.86 17.50
N LEU A 349 -14.63 7.48 16.38
CA LEU A 349 -15.91 8.20 16.29
C LEU A 349 -17.11 7.26 16.52
N ALA A 350 -17.17 6.12 15.83
CA ALA A 350 -18.21 5.12 16.04
C ALA A 350 -18.21 4.61 17.50
N SER A 351 -17.03 4.38 18.08
CA SER A 351 -16.88 3.91 19.47
C SER A 351 -17.40 4.88 20.53
N ARG A 352 -17.56 6.18 20.21
CA ARG A 352 -18.23 7.13 21.12
C ARG A 352 -19.65 6.69 21.49
N LEU A 353 -20.32 5.91 20.64
CA LEU A 353 -21.67 5.40 20.85
C LEU A 353 -21.72 4.18 21.78
N SER A 354 -20.58 3.54 22.09
CA SER A 354 -20.51 2.42 23.03
C SER A 354 -20.56 2.85 24.51
N THR A 355 -20.26 4.13 24.80
CA THR A 355 -20.23 4.71 26.17
C THR A 355 -21.47 5.56 26.48
N VAL A 356 -22.54 5.39 25.71
CA VAL A 356 -23.72 6.26 25.69
C VAL A 356 -24.88 5.57 26.43
N THR A 357 -25.19 6.07 27.63
CA THR A 357 -26.11 5.46 28.61
C THR A 357 -27.35 6.33 28.85
N LEU A 358 -28.55 5.74 28.79
CA LEU A 358 -29.85 6.44 28.76
C LEU A 358 -30.16 7.39 29.92
N HIS A 359 -29.44 7.29 31.03
CA HIS A 359 -29.65 8.09 32.23
C HIS A 359 -28.62 9.22 32.39
N ASP A 360 -27.71 9.39 31.43
CA ASP A 360 -26.73 10.48 31.41
C ASP A 360 -27.35 11.78 30.84
N PRO A 361 -27.38 12.89 31.58
CA PRO A 361 -27.97 14.14 31.09
C PRO A 361 -27.22 14.76 29.90
N ALA A 362 -25.96 14.39 29.67
CA ALA A 362 -25.17 14.80 28.52
C ALA A 362 -25.22 13.80 27.35
N PHE A 363 -26.04 12.73 27.44
CA PHE A 363 -26.27 11.75 26.36
C PHE A 363 -26.56 12.42 25.01
N ILE A 364 -27.55 13.31 24.97
CA ILE A 364 -28.02 13.91 23.70
C ILE A 364 -26.92 14.76 23.08
N ALA A 365 -26.26 15.62 23.86
CA ALA A 365 -25.14 16.42 23.37
C ALA A 365 -24.01 15.57 22.77
N ARG A 366 -23.64 14.45 23.42
CA ARG A 366 -22.59 13.56 22.87
C ARG A 366 -23.04 12.79 21.62
N VAL A 367 -24.31 12.42 21.51
CA VAL A 367 -24.86 11.80 20.28
C VAL A 367 -24.89 12.82 19.15
N ASP A 368 -25.33 14.05 19.41
CA ASP A 368 -25.35 15.16 18.44
C ASP A 368 -23.95 15.52 17.94
N GLU A 369 -22.96 15.68 18.83
CA GLU A 369 -21.55 15.86 18.47
C GLU A 369 -21.00 14.70 17.63
N THR A 370 -21.35 13.46 17.97
CA THR A 370 -20.88 12.27 17.27
C THR A 370 -21.52 12.17 15.88
N GLN A 371 -22.82 12.48 15.78
CA GLN A 371 -23.55 12.54 14.52
C GLN A 371 -22.95 13.62 13.60
N GLN A 372 -22.73 14.83 14.11
CA GLN A 372 -22.13 15.92 13.32
C GLN A 372 -20.73 15.54 12.81
N ALA A 373 -19.88 15.00 13.70
CA ALA A 373 -18.55 14.55 13.31
C ALA A 373 -18.57 13.39 12.28
N LEU A 374 -19.57 12.50 12.32
CA LEU A 374 -19.76 11.43 11.32
C LEU A 374 -20.34 11.93 9.99
N VAL A 375 -21.16 12.98 10.00
CA VAL A 375 -21.63 13.67 8.79
C VAL A 375 -20.45 14.34 8.08
N GLU A 376 -19.63 15.09 8.83
CA GLU A 376 -18.42 15.77 8.35
C GLU A 376 -17.28 14.81 7.96
N TRP A 377 -17.24 13.61 8.55
CA TRP A 377 -16.26 12.59 8.20
C TRP A 377 -16.47 12.11 6.77
N ASN A 378 -15.47 12.33 5.92
CA ASN A 378 -15.40 11.84 4.56
C ASN A 378 -13.99 11.27 4.29
N LEU A 379 -13.92 10.07 3.73
CA LEU A 379 -12.65 9.41 3.40
C LEU A 379 -11.81 10.27 2.43
N ASP A 380 -12.44 10.95 1.47
CA ASP A 380 -11.76 11.77 0.45
C ASP A 380 -11.31 13.15 0.99
N SER A 381 -11.87 13.62 2.11
CA SER A 381 -11.39 14.80 2.82
C SER A 381 -10.28 14.49 3.84
N ILE A 382 -10.07 13.20 4.15
CA ILE A 382 -9.02 12.74 5.06
C ILE A 382 -7.80 12.22 4.29
N LEU A 383 -7.98 11.33 3.31
CA LEU A 383 -6.85 10.81 2.52
C LEU A 383 -6.28 11.89 1.59
N ALA A 384 -4.95 11.99 1.52
CA ALA A 384 -4.24 12.96 0.72
C ALA A 384 -3.99 12.48 -0.72
N ALA A 385 -3.84 11.18 -0.94
CA ALA A 385 -3.71 10.58 -2.26
C ALA A 385 -5.04 10.07 -2.81
N SER A 386 -5.17 10.06 -4.13
CA SER A 386 -6.38 9.62 -4.83
C SER A 386 -6.54 8.08 -4.89
N TYR A 387 -5.45 7.33 -4.69
CA TYR A 387 -5.38 5.87 -4.63
C TYR A 387 -4.17 5.42 -3.78
N CYS A 388 -4.11 4.13 -3.39
CA CYS A 388 -2.93 3.57 -2.71
C CYS A 388 -2.06 2.73 -3.66
N ALA A 389 -0.85 3.18 -3.95
CA ALA A 389 0.02 2.58 -4.96
C ALA A 389 0.50 1.14 -4.64
N THR A 390 0.49 0.73 -3.37
CA THR A 390 0.82 -0.65 -2.93
C THR A 390 -0.40 -1.59 -2.93
N ARG A 391 -1.57 -1.10 -3.36
CA ARG A 391 -2.84 -1.83 -3.42
C ARG A 391 -3.35 -1.96 -4.85
N THR A 392 -4.10 -3.01 -5.09
CA THR A 392 -4.88 -3.18 -6.33
C THR A 392 -6.11 -2.25 -6.32
N ILE A 393 -6.67 -1.97 -7.50
CA ILE A 393 -7.86 -1.10 -7.61
C ILE A 393 -9.06 -1.65 -6.82
N LYS A 394 -9.19 -2.99 -6.77
CA LYS A 394 -10.23 -3.70 -6.02
C LYS A 394 -10.09 -3.49 -4.50
N GLU A 395 -8.87 -3.38 -3.98
CA GLU A 395 -8.61 -3.23 -2.55
C GLU A 395 -8.88 -1.81 -2.04
N ASP A 396 -8.60 -0.78 -2.85
CA ASP A 396 -9.02 0.59 -2.54
C ASP A 396 -10.56 0.70 -2.47
N LEU A 397 -11.27 0.01 -3.38
CA LEU A 397 -12.74 -0.10 -3.34
C LEU A 397 -13.24 -0.83 -2.09
N LEU A 398 -12.60 -1.94 -1.69
CA LEU A 398 -12.96 -2.69 -0.47
C LEU A 398 -12.81 -1.82 0.79
N VAL A 399 -11.69 -1.08 0.91
CA VAL A 399 -11.45 -0.15 2.04
C VAL A 399 -12.48 0.97 2.06
N ARG A 400 -12.79 1.58 0.90
CA ARG A 400 -13.85 2.61 0.79
C ARG A 400 -15.20 2.07 1.23
N GLN A 401 -15.61 0.90 0.72
CA GLN A 401 -16.88 0.29 1.08
C GLN A 401 -16.97 -0.05 2.57
N ALA A 402 -15.92 -0.63 3.17
CA ALA A 402 -15.89 -0.92 4.61
C ALA A 402 -16.03 0.37 5.46
N CYS A 403 -15.37 1.46 5.08
CA CYS A 403 -15.51 2.75 5.77
C CYS A 403 -16.93 3.31 5.65
N LEU A 404 -17.56 3.26 4.46
CA LEU A 404 -18.93 3.72 4.26
C LEU A 404 -19.95 2.92 5.08
N HIS A 405 -19.79 1.58 5.16
CA HIS A 405 -20.62 0.73 6.02
C HIS A 405 -20.53 1.15 7.50
N ILE A 406 -19.32 1.35 8.03
CA ILE A 406 -19.12 1.75 9.42
C ILE A 406 -19.69 3.14 9.71
N ARG A 407 -19.47 4.11 8.81
CA ARG A 407 -20.04 5.47 8.91
C ARG A 407 -21.57 5.43 8.96
N LEU A 408 -22.21 4.72 8.03
CA LEU A 408 -23.66 4.68 7.93
C LEU A 408 -24.30 3.92 9.10
N ALA A 409 -23.70 2.82 9.57
CA ALA A 409 -24.17 2.14 10.78
C ALA A 409 -24.09 3.03 12.02
N ALA A 410 -23.01 3.80 12.18
CA ALA A 410 -22.87 4.75 13.29
C ALA A 410 -23.86 5.94 13.18
N LEU A 411 -24.11 6.47 11.99
CA LEU A 411 -25.14 7.49 11.74
C LEU A 411 -26.56 6.97 12.02
N ALA A 412 -26.87 5.74 11.59
CA ALA A 412 -28.16 5.10 11.84
C ALA A 412 -28.40 4.88 13.34
N LEU A 413 -27.36 4.46 14.08
CA LEU A 413 -27.39 4.42 15.54
C LEU A 413 -27.61 5.81 16.15
N CYS A 414 -26.91 6.85 15.72
CA CYS A 414 -27.13 8.22 16.23
C CYS A 414 -28.60 8.65 16.08
N ALA A 415 -29.16 8.52 14.87
CA ALA A 415 -30.53 8.91 14.59
C ALA A 415 -31.56 8.05 15.35
N PHE A 416 -31.31 6.75 15.53
CA PHE A 416 -32.15 5.87 16.32
C PHE A 416 -32.10 6.19 17.83
N LEU A 417 -30.92 6.47 18.39
CA LEU A 417 -30.75 6.85 19.79
C LEU A 417 -31.47 8.17 20.09
N ARG A 418 -31.46 9.14 19.15
CA ARG A 418 -32.26 10.37 19.23
C ARG A 418 -33.76 10.08 19.21
N LEU A 419 -34.22 9.22 18.30
CA LEU A 419 -35.63 8.82 18.20
C LEU A 419 -36.13 8.11 19.47
N ALA A 420 -35.32 7.22 20.05
CA ALA A 420 -35.64 6.53 21.30
C ALA A 420 -35.80 7.48 22.50
N MET A 421 -35.16 8.66 22.45
CA MET A 421 -35.28 9.74 23.44
C MET A 421 -36.39 10.76 23.10
N GLY A 422 -37.27 10.47 22.14
CA GLY A 422 -38.38 11.33 21.75
C GLY A 422 -38.01 12.53 20.86
N SER A 423 -36.78 12.57 20.33
CA SER A 423 -36.35 13.58 19.36
C SER A 423 -36.78 13.21 17.93
N VAL A 424 -36.91 14.19 17.05
CA VAL A 424 -37.34 13.99 15.66
C VAL A 424 -36.19 13.39 14.82
N GLY A 425 -36.07 12.06 14.81
CA GLY A 425 -35.00 11.33 14.11
C GLY A 425 -35.37 10.71 12.75
N HIS A 426 -36.66 10.70 12.37
CA HIS A 426 -37.15 9.90 11.22
C HIS A 426 -36.52 10.26 9.88
N ASN A 427 -36.38 11.55 9.54
CA ASN A 427 -35.82 11.97 8.25
C ASN A 427 -34.38 11.47 8.09
N VAL A 428 -33.56 11.61 9.14
CA VAL A 428 -32.16 11.16 9.13
C VAL A 428 -32.05 9.64 8.96
N LEU A 429 -32.95 8.86 9.55
CA LEU A 429 -33.00 7.40 9.32
C LEU A 429 -33.34 7.06 7.85
N GLN A 430 -34.23 7.81 7.22
CA GLN A 430 -34.56 7.63 5.81
C GLN A 430 -33.37 8.02 4.91
N ASP A 431 -32.73 9.16 5.18
CA ASP A 431 -31.57 9.64 4.41
C ASP A 431 -30.38 8.67 4.51
N VAL A 432 -30.10 8.14 5.71
CA VAL A 432 -29.08 7.11 5.94
C VAL A 432 -29.43 5.80 5.24
N TYR A 433 -30.71 5.40 5.17
CA TYR A 433 -31.12 4.24 4.39
C TYR A 433 -30.97 4.47 2.88
N ASN A 434 -31.29 5.68 2.40
CA ASN A 434 -31.12 6.06 0.99
C ASN A 434 -29.64 6.01 0.58
N GLU A 435 -28.71 6.51 1.40
CA GLU A 435 -27.26 6.37 1.17
C GLU A 435 -26.83 4.88 1.22
N ALA A 436 -27.44 4.08 2.11
CA ALA A 436 -27.14 2.66 2.23
C ALA A 436 -27.51 1.81 0.99
N LEU A 437 -28.50 2.23 0.18
CA LEU A 437 -28.86 1.58 -1.09
C LEU A 437 -27.72 1.63 -2.13
N HIS A 438 -26.71 2.47 -1.92
CA HIS A 438 -25.52 2.57 -2.78
C HIS A 438 -24.31 1.75 -2.26
N LEU A 439 -24.47 1.02 -1.15
CA LEU A 439 -23.43 0.14 -0.61
C LEU A 439 -23.26 -1.13 -1.45
N GLN A 440 -22.01 -1.45 -1.77
CA GLN A 440 -21.61 -2.70 -2.45
C GLN A 440 -21.27 -3.75 -1.39
N SER A 441 -22.24 -4.06 -0.53
CA SER A 441 -22.07 -4.99 0.59
C SER A 441 -21.72 -6.42 0.14
N ASP A 442 -22.11 -6.80 -1.07
CA ASP A 442 -21.76 -8.06 -1.72
C ASP A 442 -20.26 -8.17 -2.04
N ALA A 443 -19.60 -7.05 -2.33
CA ALA A 443 -18.17 -7.01 -2.62
C ALA A 443 -17.31 -7.32 -1.38
N LEU A 444 -17.85 -7.13 -0.17
CA LEU A 444 -17.16 -7.44 1.10
C LEU A 444 -17.26 -8.93 1.48
N ILE A 445 -18.09 -9.73 0.79
CA ILE A 445 -18.25 -11.17 1.04
C ILE A 445 -17.01 -11.92 0.51
N GLY A 446 -16.52 -12.89 1.28
CA GLY A 446 -15.24 -13.58 1.05
C GLY A 446 -14.02 -12.78 1.49
N THR A 447 -14.19 -11.66 2.21
CA THR A 447 -13.09 -10.78 2.65
C THR A 447 -12.98 -10.70 4.18
N VAL A 448 -11.88 -10.14 4.69
CA VAL A 448 -11.70 -9.84 6.12
C VAL A 448 -12.64 -8.76 6.66
N TYR A 449 -13.39 -8.07 5.79
CA TYR A 449 -14.43 -7.10 6.18
C TYR A 449 -15.81 -7.74 6.42
N GLU A 450 -15.98 -9.05 6.23
CA GLU A 450 -17.29 -9.71 6.38
C GLU A 450 -17.99 -9.45 7.72
N GLU A 451 -17.27 -9.56 8.84
CA GLU A 451 -17.88 -9.45 10.17
C GLU A 451 -18.40 -8.02 10.42
N VAL A 452 -17.56 -7.01 10.15
CA VAL A 452 -17.96 -5.59 10.26
C VAL A 452 -18.99 -5.19 9.21
N ALA A 453 -18.99 -5.78 8.01
CA ALA A 453 -20.03 -5.58 7.01
C ALA A 453 -21.39 -6.13 7.47
N PHE A 454 -21.41 -7.27 8.14
CA PHE A 454 -22.63 -7.86 8.70
C PHE A 454 -23.15 -7.04 9.89
N TRP A 455 -22.29 -6.69 10.85
CA TRP A 455 -22.64 -5.77 11.94
C TRP A 455 -23.23 -4.47 11.38
N ALA A 456 -22.57 -3.85 10.40
CA ALA A 456 -22.99 -2.56 9.85
C ALA A 456 -24.32 -2.65 9.10
N LEU A 457 -24.47 -3.58 8.15
CA LEU A 457 -25.68 -3.70 7.34
C LEU A 457 -26.89 -4.12 8.19
N LEU A 458 -26.70 -5.02 9.17
CA LEU A 458 -27.76 -5.40 10.10
C LEU A 458 -28.17 -4.20 10.97
N THR A 459 -27.19 -3.44 11.46
CA THR A 459 -27.40 -2.22 12.27
C THR A 459 -28.19 -1.17 11.51
N ILE A 460 -27.83 -0.88 10.25
CA ILE A 460 -28.60 0.02 9.38
C ILE A 460 -30.05 -0.49 9.27
N CYS A 461 -30.25 -1.77 8.94
CA CYS A 461 -31.57 -2.31 8.70
C CYS A 461 -32.48 -2.35 9.95
N PHE A 462 -31.97 -2.67 11.15
CA PHE A 462 -32.81 -2.70 12.37
C PHE A 462 -33.08 -1.31 12.96
N THR A 463 -32.18 -0.34 12.75
CA THR A 463 -32.37 1.04 13.26
C THR A 463 -33.38 1.79 12.39
N THR A 464 -33.24 1.74 11.07
CA THR A 464 -34.18 2.39 10.13
C THR A 464 -35.51 1.62 10.05
N GLY A 465 -35.48 0.29 10.19
CA GLY A 465 -36.64 -0.57 9.99
C GLY A 465 -36.86 -1.01 8.53
N HIS A 466 -35.95 -0.64 7.62
CA HIS A 466 -36.02 -0.98 6.20
C HIS A 466 -34.99 -2.06 5.84
N CYS A 467 -35.40 -3.08 5.08
CA CYS A 467 -34.49 -4.11 4.55
C CYS A 467 -35.01 -4.64 3.21
N GLU A 468 -34.45 -4.14 2.11
CA GLU A 468 -34.78 -4.61 0.76
C GLU A 468 -34.27 -6.01 0.44
N SER A 469 -34.77 -6.60 -0.65
CA SER A 469 -34.41 -7.96 -1.08
C SER A 469 -32.90 -8.16 -1.34
N GLN A 470 -32.19 -7.10 -1.73
CA GLN A 470 -30.73 -7.09 -1.86
C GLN A 470 -30.04 -7.17 -0.49
N HIS A 471 -30.44 -6.34 0.47
CA HIS A 471 -29.92 -6.37 1.83
C HIS A 471 -30.22 -7.71 2.51
N MET A 472 -31.45 -8.22 2.39
CA MET A 472 -31.85 -9.52 2.92
C MET A 472 -31.01 -10.68 2.34
N ARG A 473 -30.70 -10.64 1.04
CA ARG A 473 -29.81 -11.62 0.38
C ARG A 473 -28.38 -11.55 0.92
N VAL A 474 -27.84 -10.34 1.09
CA VAL A 474 -26.47 -10.15 1.62
C VAL A 474 -26.38 -10.55 3.09
N LEU A 475 -27.32 -10.14 3.93
CA LEU A 475 -27.41 -10.55 5.35
C LEU A 475 -27.49 -12.08 5.47
N LYS A 476 -28.30 -12.73 4.62
CA LYS A 476 -28.38 -14.21 4.57
C LYS A 476 -27.08 -14.86 4.11
N ARG A 477 -26.38 -14.27 3.13
CA ARG A 477 -25.08 -14.76 2.66
C ARG A 477 -24.01 -14.62 3.75
N LEU A 478 -23.97 -13.49 4.47
CA LEU A 478 -23.04 -13.22 5.57
C LEU A 478 -23.29 -14.12 6.78
N GLN A 479 -24.54 -14.35 7.20
CA GLN A 479 -24.91 -15.36 8.20
C GLN A 479 -24.25 -16.71 7.88
N LEU A 480 -24.38 -17.14 6.62
CA LEU A 480 -23.99 -18.47 6.15
C LEU A 480 -22.48 -18.66 5.94
N GLU A 481 -21.73 -17.59 5.65
CA GLU A 481 -20.25 -17.62 5.56
C GLU A 481 -19.56 -17.39 6.91
N GLN A 482 -20.22 -16.73 7.87
CA GLN A 482 -19.74 -16.57 9.25
C GLN A 482 -20.22 -17.70 10.18
N TYR A 483 -20.92 -18.71 9.64
CA TYR A 483 -21.45 -19.87 10.38
C TYR A 483 -22.34 -19.52 11.58
N ILE A 484 -23.04 -18.38 11.53
CA ILE A 484 -23.91 -17.91 12.61
C ILE A 484 -25.22 -18.71 12.59
N LYS A 485 -25.39 -19.59 13.58
CA LYS A 485 -26.47 -20.59 13.66
C LYS A 485 -27.71 -20.08 14.40
N ASP A 486 -27.52 -19.19 15.36
CA ASP A 486 -28.55 -18.76 16.31
C ASP A 486 -28.31 -17.33 16.79
N TRP A 487 -29.29 -16.78 17.52
CA TRP A 487 -29.27 -15.41 18.01
C TRP A 487 -28.13 -15.14 19.02
N SER A 488 -27.71 -16.11 19.83
CA SER A 488 -26.69 -15.88 20.85
C SER A 488 -25.33 -15.62 20.23
N VAL A 489 -24.96 -16.40 19.21
CA VAL A 489 -23.73 -16.19 18.41
C VAL A 489 -23.76 -14.86 17.66
N LEU A 490 -24.92 -14.47 17.10
CA LEU A 490 -25.05 -13.16 16.45
C LEU A 490 -24.87 -12.02 17.45
N ARG A 491 -25.53 -12.10 18.61
CA ARG A 491 -25.50 -11.08 19.66
C ARG A 491 -24.10 -10.89 20.24
N GLU A 492 -23.33 -11.97 20.38
CA GLU A 492 -21.91 -11.93 20.74
C GLU A 492 -21.08 -11.19 19.68
N MET A 493 -21.25 -11.52 18.39
CA MET A 493 -20.57 -10.83 17.28
C MET A 493 -20.90 -9.33 17.25
N LEU A 494 -22.18 -8.95 17.37
CA LEU A 494 -22.58 -7.53 17.43
C LEU A 494 -21.93 -6.82 18.64
N GLY A 495 -21.80 -7.52 19.77
CA GLY A 495 -21.11 -7.04 20.98
C GLY A 495 -19.60 -6.80 20.84
N LYS A 496 -18.94 -7.32 19.78
CA LYS A 496 -17.56 -6.95 19.44
C LYS A 496 -17.44 -5.51 18.92
N TYR A 497 -18.54 -4.92 18.44
CA TYR A 497 -18.61 -3.61 17.81
C TYR A 497 -19.46 -2.66 18.67
N VAL A 498 -20.19 -1.71 18.05
CA VAL A 498 -21.16 -0.87 18.76
C VAL A 498 -22.52 -1.56 18.76
N TYR A 499 -22.98 -2.02 19.93
CA TYR A 499 -24.28 -2.65 20.07
C TYR A 499 -24.96 -2.27 21.40
N PRO A 500 -25.81 -1.23 21.42
CA PRO A 500 -26.50 -0.76 22.62
C PRO A 500 -27.71 -1.66 22.95
N ALA A 501 -27.43 -2.93 23.29
CA ALA A 501 -28.41 -4.03 23.38
C ALA A 501 -29.74 -3.65 24.04
N GLN A 502 -29.70 -2.92 25.16
CA GLN A 502 -30.89 -2.46 25.92
C GLN A 502 -31.94 -1.71 25.07
N LEU A 503 -31.54 -1.11 23.94
CA LEU A 503 -32.40 -0.33 23.06
C LEU A 503 -32.75 -1.01 21.74
N VAL A 504 -31.96 -2.00 21.32
CA VAL A 504 -32.04 -2.55 19.95
C VAL A 504 -32.29 -4.06 19.89
N ASP A 505 -32.18 -4.80 21.00
CA ASP A 505 -32.26 -6.27 21.01
C ASP A 505 -33.52 -6.81 20.31
N SER A 506 -34.68 -6.24 20.60
CA SER A 506 -35.96 -6.69 20.03
C SER A 506 -36.07 -6.46 18.53
N ARG A 507 -35.56 -5.33 18.03
CA ARG A 507 -35.54 -5.00 16.59
C ARG A 507 -34.50 -5.84 15.84
N ALA A 508 -33.31 -5.97 16.43
CA ALA A 508 -32.23 -6.78 15.87
C ALA A 508 -32.60 -8.27 15.84
N PHE A 509 -33.27 -8.78 16.88
CA PHE A 509 -33.82 -10.13 16.91
C PHE A 509 -34.94 -10.35 15.88
N ALA A 510 -35.87 -9.40 15.71
CA ALA A 510 -36.92 -9.51 14.70
C ALA A 510 -36.38 -9.52 13.27
N LEU A 511 -35.37 -8.70 12.98
CA LEU A 511 -34.65 -8.74 11.70
C LEU A 511 -33.85 -10.04 11.55
N TRP A 512 -33.20 -10.51 12.61
CA TRP A 512 -32.48 -11.79 12.62
C TRP A 512 -33.41 -12.96 12.30
N ASP A 513 -34.59 -13.05 12.91
CA ASP A 513 -35.54 -14.13 12.63
C ASP A 513 -36.00 -14.11 11.16
N ALA A 514 -36.29 -12.92 10.62
CA ALA A 514 -36.60 -12.74 9.21
C ALA A 514 -35.44 -13.17 8.28
N VAL A 515 -34.19 -12.83 8.61
CA VAL A 515 -32.99 -13.30 7.88
C VAL A 515 -32.83 -14.81 8.02
N ASN A 516 -33.01 -15.36 9.22
CA ASN A 516 -32.81 -16.78 9.51
C ASN A 516 -33.83 -17.67 8.80
N ASN A 517 -35.09 -17.25 8.78
CA ASN A 517 -36.20 -17.95 8.13
C ASN A 517 -36.29 -17.63 6.62
N SER A 518 -35.47 -16.72 6.11
CA SER A 518 -35.40 -16.37 4.68
C SER A 518 -34.98 -17.56 3.82
N THR A 519 -35.79 -17.88 2.81
CA THR A 519 -35.56 -18.93 1.81
C THR A 519 -34.67 -18.49 0.65
N ILE A 520 -34.09 -17.29 0.70
CA ILE A 520 -33.20 -16.77 -0.37
C ILE A 520 -31.99 -17.70 -0.52
N ALA A 521 -31.88 -18.30 -1.71
CA ALA A 521 -30.81 -19.24 -2.04
C ALA A 521 -29.42 -18.60 -1.98
N ARG A 522 -28.39 -19.41 -1.69
CA ARG A 522 -26.99 -19.02 -1.84
C ARG A 522 -26.71 -18.73 -3.31
N ASP A 523 -26.62 -17.46 -3.69
CA ASP A 523 -26.07 -17.07 -4.99
C ASP A 523 -24.55 -17.32 -4.99
N ALA A 524 -24.12 -18.30 -5.79
CA ALA A 524 -22.72 -18.64 -5.99
C ALA A 524 -21.93 -17.52 -6.68
N ASN A 525 -22.60 -16.52 -7.26
CA ASN A 525 -22.00 -15.36 -7.90
C ASN A 525 -21.71 -14.20 -6.93
N MET A 526 -22.05 -14.31 -5.64
CA MET A 526 -21.77 -13.26 -4.65
C MET A 526 -20.46 -13.48 -3.89
N GLY A 527 -19.64 -12.42 -3.81
CA GLY A 527 -18.38 -12.36 -3.08
C GLY A 527 -17.14 -12.19 -3.95
N LEU A 528 -15.97 -12.32 -3.32
CA LEU A 528 -14.66 -12.08 -3.91
C LEU A 528 -14.32 -13.08 -5.03
N LYS A 529 -14.25 -12.58 -6.28
CA LYS A 529 -13.91 -13.36 -7.50
C LYS A 529 -12.48 -13.14 -8.03
N GLN A 530 -11.73 -12.22 -7.45
CA GLN A 530 -10.40 -11.82 -7.89
C GLN A 530 -9.40 -11.99 -6.73
N PRO A 531 -8.11 -12.24 -7.00
CA PRO A 531 -7.11 -12.24 -5.95
C PRO A 531 -7.06 -10.89 -5.25
N SER A 532 -7.07 -10.92 -3.91
CA SER A 532 -6.93 -9.77 -3.04
C SER A 532 -6.24 -10.25 -1.78
N ARG A 533 -5.34 -9.45 -1.23
CA ARG A 533 -4.71 -9.77 0.06
C ARG A 533 -5.75 -9.79 1.18
N TYR A 534 -6.84 -9.04 1.03
CA TYR A 534 -7.96 -8.96 1.98
C TYR A 534 -8.92 -10.17 1.91
N ALA A 535 -8.59 -11.27 1.21
CA ALA A 535 -9.43 -12.47 1.19
C ALA A 535 -9.48 -13.16 2.57
N LYS A 536 -10.65 -13.69 2.94
CA LYS A 536 -10.88 -14.36 4.21
C LYS A 536 -9.93 -15.55 4.40
N GLY A 537 -9.30 -15.65 5.57
CA GLY A 537 -8.33 -16.71 5.86
C GLY A 537 -6.94 -16.50 5.25
N ILE A 538 -6.67 -15.32 4.66
CA ILE A 538 -5.31 -14.77 4.62
C ILE A 538 -5.04 -14.16 5.99
N THR A 539 -3.92 -14.56 6.60
CA THR A 539 -3.45 -13.94 7.85
C THR A 539 -2.85 -12.57 7.53
N HIS A 540 -3.25 -11.53 8.28
CA HIS A 540 -2.75 -10.16 8.13
C HIS A 540 -1.79 -9.70 9.25
N PRO A 541 -0.61 -10.31 9.43
CA PRO A 541 0.52 -9.61 10.02
C PRO A 541 1.24 -8.83 8.92
N THR A 542 1.36 -7.51 9.05
CA THR A 542 2.11 -6.63 8.11
C THR A 542 3.63 -6.83 8.20
N THR A 543 4.07 -8.04 8.51
CA THR A 543 5.44 -8.44 8.83
C THR A 543 5.82 -9.78 8.19
N ALA A 544 4.89 -10.71 7.92
CA ALA A 544 5.23 -12.11 7.59
C ALA A 544 6.21 -12.27 6.42
N ILE A 545 6.00 -11.52 5.33
CA ILE A 545 6.90 -11.52 4.17
C ILE A 545 8.26 -10.93 4.56
N GLY A 546 8.29 -9.79 5.25
CA GLY A 546 9.52 -9.15 5.71
C GLY A 546 10.29 -9.94 6.78
N THR A 547 9.61 -10.73 7.62
CA THR A 547 10.24 -11.63 8.61
C THR A 547 10.76 -12.90 7.96
N ALA A 548 10.08 -13.44 6.93
CA ALA A 548 10.65 -14.53 6.14
C ALA A 548 11.90 -14.05 5.37
N ILE A 549 11.84 -12.88 4.74
CA ILE A 549 12.99 -12.21 4.10
C ILE A 549 14.10 -11.82 5.10
N ALA A 550 13.79 -11.74 6.40
CA ALA A 550 14.80 -11.54 7.44
C ALA A 550 15.41 -12.86 7.91
N ALA A 551 14.61 -13.91 8.09
CA ALA A 551 15.05 -15.23 8.55
C ALA A 551 15.87 -15.99 7.49
N ASP A 552 15.57 -15.84 6.20
CA ASP A 552 16.34 -16.40 5.07
C ASP A 552 17.76 -15.78 4.91
N LYS A 553 18.26 -15.04 5.91
CA LYS A 553 19.59 -14.42 5.93
C LYS A 553 20.56 -15.03 6.95
N ASP A 554 20.03 -15.80 7.90
CA ASP A 554 20.77 -16.41 9.02
C ASP A 554 21.06 -17.90 8.74
#